data_AF-A0A937VFU9-F1
#
_entry.id   AF-A0A937VFU9-F1
#
_cell.length_a   1.000
_cell.length_b   1.000
_cell.length_c   1.000
_cell.angle_alpha   90.00
_cell.angle_beta   90.00
_cell.angle_gamma   90.00
#
_symmetry.space_group_name_H-M   'P 1'
#
loop_
_entity.id
_entity.type
_entity.pdbx_description
1 polymer ?
#
loop_
_entity_poly.entity_id
_entity_poly.type
_entity_poly.pdbx_seq_one_letter_code
_entity_poly.pdbx_strand_id
1 'polypeptide(L)'
;MPPPGKIFVYEIQGKVNPPSALAGDDFLGCWREGEFSYLFFSRPREVQVKAWLDREGAARYSSETVLNYADWEAGQALKPTSVVGFHLCPVWEDPRPGPGEIVLNLEPGLAFGSGYHPTSRLCLQLLREIYEQETPSQVLDLGTGTGILALAALALGA
;
A
#
# COMPACT_ATOMS: atom_id res chain seq x y z
N MET A 1 -3.73 -5.09 -10.33
CA MET A 1 -4.64 -4.35 -11.28
C MET A 1 -4.43 -2.85 -11.08
N PRO A 2 -4.75 -1.96 -12.04
CA PRO A 2 -4.69 -0.52 -11.78
C PRO A 2 -5.60 -0.15 -10.60
N PRO A 3 -5.27 0.90 -9.85
CA PRO A 3 -6.01 1.27 -8.65
C PRO A 3 -7.44 1.70 -9.00
N PRO A 4 -8.40 1.50 -8.08
CA PRO A 4 -9.78 1.93 -8.31
C PRO A 4 -9.85 3.46 -8.41
N GLY A 5 -10.89 3.99 -9.06
CA GLY A 5 -11.07 5.46 -9.13
C GLY A 5 -11.41 6.09 -7.77
N LYS A 6 -12.09 5.34 -6.90
CA LYS A 6 -12.54 5.78 -5.58
C LYS A 6 -12.25 4.72 -4.52
N ILE A 7 -12.12 5.19 -3.28
CA ILE A 7 -12.00 4.39 -2.08
C ILE A 7 -13.17 4.74 -1.17
N PHE A 8 -13.87 3.73 -0.68
CA PHE A 8 -14.92 3.82 0.32
C PHE A 8 -14.37 3.34 1.65
N VAL A 9 -14.32 4.24 2.63
CA VAL A 9 -13.78 3.97 3.96
C VAL A 9 -14.93 3.98 4.97
N TYR A 10 -15.10 2.86 5.66
CA TYR A 10 -16.08 2.71 6.72
C TYR A 10 -15.39 2.73 8.07
N GLU A 11 -15.66 3.76 8.85
CA GLU A 11 -15.20 3.86 10.23
C GLU A 11 -16.15 3.10 11.16
N ILE A 12 -15.57 2.26 12.00
CA ILE A 12 -16.28 1.39 12.92
C ILE A 12 -15.69 1.61 14.31
N GLN A 13 -16.54 1.94 15.27
CA GLN A 13 -16.18 1.95 16.68
C GLN A 13 -16.17 0.52 17.20
N GLY A 14 -14.98 0.03 17.55
CA GLY A 14 -14.71 -1.34 17.94
C GLY A 14 -13.60 -1.96 17.08
N LYS A 15 -12.92 -2.97 17.63
CA LYS A 15 -11.92 -3.77 16.91
C LYS A 15 -12.63 -4.90 16.19
N VAL A 16 -12.67 -4.85 14.87
CA VAL A 16 -13.32 -5.87 14.05
C VAL A 16 -12.34 -6.55 13.12
N ASN A 17 -12.71 -7.74 12.65
CA ASN A 17 -12.04 -8.43 11.56
C ASN A 17 -13.10 -8.91 10.59
N PRO A 18 -13.25 -8.30 9.40
CA PRO A 18 -14.35 -8.61 8.51
C PRO A 18 -14.25 -10.07 8.03
N PRO A 19 -15.36 -10.83 8.01
CA PRO A 19 -15.35 -12.19 7.51
C PRO A 19 -15.06 -12.21 6.00
N SER A 20 -14.53 -13.31 5.49
CA SER A 20 -14.28 -13.50 4.05
C SER A 20 -15.53 -13.30 3.17
N ALA A 21 -16.72 -13.57 3.71
CA ALA A 21 -17.98 -13.31 3.01
C ALA A 21 -18.26 -11.80 2.78
N LEU A 22 -17.71 -10.93 3.62
CA LEU A 22 -17.76 -9.48 3.45
C LEU A 22 -16.54 -8.98 2.66
N ALA A 23 -15.37 -9.57 2.90
CA ALA A 23 -14.11 -9.29 2.20
C ALA A 23 -14.09 -9.97 0.82
N GLY A 24 -14.86 -9.41 -0.13
CA GLY A 24 -14.90 -9.84 -1.52
C GLY A 24 -13.73 -9.34 -2.37
N ASP A 25 -13.90 -9.39 -3.69
CA ASP A 25 -12.93 -8.93 -4.70
C ASP A 25 -12.65 -7.42 -4.63
N ASP A 26 -13.59 -6.66 -4.09
CA ASP A 26 -13.53 -5.21 -3.95
C ASP A 26 -13.00 -4.74 -2.59
N PHE A 27 -12.70 -5.66 -1.66
CA PHE A 27 -12.13 -5.34 -0.36
C PHE A 27 -10.63 -5.04 -0.48
N LEU A 28 -10.24 -3.89 0.05
CA LEU A 28 -8.88 -3.37 -0.08
C LEU A 28 -8.07 -3.53 1.22
N GLY A 29 -8.73 -3.61 2.37
CA GLY A 29 -8.04 -3.82 3.64
C GLY A 29 -8.84 -3.42 4.88
N CYS A 30 -8.29 -3.78 6.04
CA CYS A 30 -8.78 -3.38 7.36
C CYS A 30 -7.63 -2.79 8.15
N TRP A 31 -7.73 -1.51 8.51
CA TRP A 31 -6.80 -0.86 9.43
C TRP A 31 -7.45 -0.72 10.80
N ARG A 32 -6.69 -0.94 11.87
CA ARG A 32 -7.16 -0.83 13.25
C ARG A 32 -6.26 0.12 14.00
N GLU A 33 -6.86 1.13 14.62
CA GLU A 33 -6.17 2.16 15.37
C GLU A 33 -6.96 2.48 16.64
N GLY A 34 -6.33 2.31 17.80
CA GLY A 34 -7.00 2.47 19.09
C GLY A 34 -8.25 1.60 19.20
N GLU A 35 -9.40 2.25 19.43
CA GLU A 35 -10.72 1.62 19.56
C GLU A 35 -11.52 1.65 18.26
N PHE A 36 -10.89 1.98 17.13
CA PHE A 36 -11.54 2.06 15.83
C PHE A 36 -10.96 1.05 14.84
N SER A 37 -11.82 0.65 13.90
CA SER A 37 -11.43 -0.08 12.70
C SER A 37 -11.93 0.67 11.46
N TYR A 38 -11.11 0.65 10.42
CA TYR A 38 -11.37 1.27 9.13
C TYR A 38 -11.38 0.18 8.07
N LEU A 39 -12.53 -0.03 7.43
CA LEU A 39 -12.64 -0.97 6.32
C LEU A 39 -12.61 -0.21 5.00
N PHE A 40 -11.79 -0.68 4.08
CA PHE A 40 -11.58 -0.03 2.79
C PHE A 40 -12.11 -0.89 1.66
N PHE A 41 -12.89 -0.30 0.76
CA PHE A 41 -13.45 -0.97 -0.41
C PHE A 41 -13.30 -0.11 -1.67
N SER A 42 -13.24 -0.75 -2.83
CA SER A 42 -13.25 -0.09 -4.14
C SER A 42 -14.67 0.19 -4.68
N ARG A 43 -15.70 -0.35 -4.02
CA ARG A 43 -17.12 -0.13 -4.33
C ARG A 43 -17.91 0.16 -3.04
N PRO A 44 -19.09 0.81 -3.12
CA PRO A 44 -19.93 1.03 -1.96
C PRO A 44 -20.36 -0.29 -1.29
N ARG A 45 -20.18 -0.40 0.03
CA ARG A 45 -20.53 -1.55 0.88
C ARG A 45 -21.28 -1.18 2.16
N GLU A 46 -21.76 0.05 2.30
CA GLU A 46 -22.35 0.54 3.56
C GLU A 46 -23.47 -0.37 4.10
N VAL A 47 -24.38 -0.82 3.24
CA VAL A 47 -25.50 -1.70 3.62
C VAL A 47 -24.99 -3.05 4.15
N GLN A 48 -24.01 -3.64 3.48
CA GLN A 48 -23.43 -4.93 3.85
C GLN A 48 -22.63 -4.83 5.15
N VAL A 49 -21.87 -3.74 5.33
CA VAL A 49 -21.10 -3.47 6.54
C VAL A 49 -22.04 -3.31 7.74
N LYS A 50 -23.08 -2.48 7.63
CA LYS A 50 -24.09 -2.30 8.69
C LYS A 50 -24.79 -3.62 9.04
N ALA A 51 -25.27 -4.36 8.03
CA ALA A 51 -25.93 -5.64 8.24
C ALA A 51 -25.02 -6.73 8.85
N TRP A 52 -23.71 -6.65 8.64
CA TRP A 52 -22.76 -7.51 9.33
C TRP A 52 -22.54 -7.08 10.78
N LEU A 53 -22.34 -5.79 11.04
CA LEU A 53 -22.15 -5.27 12.39
C LEU A 53 -23.36 -5.53 13.30
N ASP A 54 -24.58 -5.38 12.76
CA ASP A 54 -25.82 -5.68 13.48
C ASP A 54 -25.93 -7.14 13.91
N ARG A 55 -25.31 -8.07 13.16
CA ARG A 55 -25.30 -9.50 13.49
C ARG A 55 -24.22 -9.87 14.50
N GLU A 56 -23.07 -9.20 14.49
CA GLU A 56 -22.01 -9.45 15.49
C GLU A 56 -22.30 -8.79 16.83
N GLY A 57 -22.92 -7.60 16.84
CA GLY A 57 -23.31 -6.88 18.06
C GLY A 57 -22.16 -6.30 18.90
N ALA A 58 -20.90 -6.51 18.50
CA ALA A 58 -19.72 -6.10 19.27
C ALA A 58 -19.11 -4.74 18.87
N ALA A 59 -19.54 -4.18 17.72
CA ALA A 59 -18.99 -2.95 17.18
C ALA A 59 -20.10 -2.11 16.53
N ARG A 60 -19.86 -0.80 16.42
CA ARG A 60 -20.86 0.17 15.93
C ARG A 60 -20.33 0.89 14.70
N TYR A 61 -21.16 0.95 13.66
CA TYR A 61 -20.91 1.80 12.51
C TYR A 61 -20.82 3.28 12.93
N SER A 62 -19.76 3.98 12.52
CA SER A 62 -19.56 5.40 12.81
C SER A 62 -19.89 6.26 11.59
N SER A 63 -19.13 6.12 10.51
CA SER A 63 -19.25 6.99 9.33
C SER A 63 -18.74 6.32 8.04
N GLU A 64 -19.12 6.90 6.89
CA GLU A 64 -18.53 6.62 5.58
C GLU A 64 -17.75 7.86 5.11
N THR A 65 -16.57 7.63 4.57
CA THR A 65 -15.80 8.63 3.83
C THR A 65 -15.50 8.08 2.43
N VAL A 66 -15.79 8.88 1.40
CA VAL A 66 -15.49 8.54 0.01
C VAL A 66 -14.37 9.44 -0.50
N LEU A 67 -13.27 8.83 -0.91
CA LEU A 67 -12.07 9.52 -1.38
C LEU A 67 -11.82 9.15 -2.84
N ASN A 68 -11.23 10.05 -3.64
CA ASN A 68 -10.61 9.62 -4.89
C ASN A 68 -9.31 8.90 -4.55
N TYR A 69 -9.01 7.80 -5.24
CA TYR A 69 -7.75 7.09 -5.00
C TYR A 69 -6.53 7.97 -5.27
N ALA A 70 -6.61 8.84 -6.28
CA ALA A 70 -5.53 9.77 -6.60
C ALA A 70 -5.16 10.65 -5.39
N ASP A 71 -6.14 11.07 -4.58
CA ASP A 71 -5.90 11.92 -3.41
C ASP A 71 -5.17 11.15 -2.29
N TRP A 72 -5.32 9.81 -2.23
CA TRP A 72 -4.61 8.94 -1.28
C TRP A 72 -3.09 8.92 -1.52
N GLU A 73 -2.66 8.99 -2.79
CA GLU A 73 -1.25 9.10 -3.20
C GLU A 73 -0.81 10.56 -3.40
N ALA A 74 -1.43 11.50 -2.69
CA ALA A 74 -1.17 12.95 -2.81
C ALA A 74 -1.26 13.49 -4.26
N GLY A 75 -2.13 12.90 -5.07
CA GLY A 75 -2.36 13.27 -6.48
C GLY A 75 -1.29 12.76 -7.45
N GLN A 76 -0.30 11.98 -7.01
CA GLN A 76 0.77 11.51 -7.89
C GLN A 76 0.30 10.33 -8.75
N ALA A 77 0.49 10.46 -10.07
CA ALA A 77 0.26 9.36 -10.99
C ALA A 77 1.34 8.29 -10.80
N LEU A 78 0.91 7.06 -10.50
CA LEU A 78 1.75 5.88 -10.40
C LEU A 78 2.23 5.49 -11.82
N LYS A 79 3.37 6.03 -12.24
CA LYS A 79 4.01 5.79 -13.55
C LYS A 79 5.41 5.22 -13.40
N PRO A 80 5.90 4.35 -14.28
CA PRO A 80 7.26 3.84 -14.18
C PRO A 80 8.28 4.97 -13.99
N THR A 81 9.17 4.83 -13.01
CA THR A 81 10.15 5.86 -12.66
C THR A 81 11.45 5.22 -12.18
N SER A 82 12.59 5.83 -12.52
CA SER A 82 13.88 5.34 -12.08
C SER A 82 14.44 6.19 -10.93
N VAL A 83 15.06 5.52 -9.96
CA VAL A 83 15.70 6.10 -8.78
C VAL A 83 16.99 5.34 -8.52
N VAL A 84 18.14 5.97 -8.81
CA VAL A 84 19.50 5.48 -8.49
C VAL A 84 19.68 3.98 -8.78
N GLY A 85 19.54 3.59 -10.04
CA GLY A 85 19.73 2.21 -10.47
C GLY A 85 18.56 1.28 -10.19
N PHE A 86 17.46 1.76 -9.60
CA PHE A 86 16.20 1.02 -9.48
C PHE A 86 15.17 1.57 -10.44
N HIS A 87 14.50 0.70 -11.18
CA HIS A 87 13.35 1.02 -12.02
C HIS A 87 12.07 0.59 -11.31
N LEU A 88 11.37 1.54 -10.71
CA LEU A 88 10.13 1.31 -9.99
C LEU A 88 8.98 1.25 -10.99
N CYS A 89 8.29 0.11 -11.05
CA CYS A 89 7.24 -0.14 -12.03
C CYS A 89 5.98 -0.65 -11.34
N PRO A 90 4.82 0.01 -11.52
CA PRO A 90 3.55 -0.58 -11.15
C PRO A 90 3.32 -1.89 -11.92
N VAL A 91 2.77 -2.92 -11.28
CA VAL A 91 2.54 -4.26 -11.86
C VAL A 91 1.61 -4.28 -13.09
N TRP A 92 0.90 -3.18 -13.37
CA TRP A 92 0.02 -3.04 -14.54
C TRP A 92 0.66 -2.26 -15.70
N GLU A 93 1.91 -1.83 -15.56
CA GLU A 93 2.69 -1.14 -16.60
C GLU A 93 3.82 -2.05 -17.10
N ASP A 94 4.24 -1.85 -18.35
CA ASP A 94 5.40 -2.55 -18.91
C ASP A 94 6.70 -1.85 -18.51
N PRO A 95 7.64 -2.54 -17.81
CA PRO A 95 8.89 -1.92 -17.37
C PRO A 95 9.80 -1.59 -18.56
N ARG A 96 10.45 -0.43 -18.51
CA ARG A 96 11.43 0.03 -19.51
C ARG A 96 12.69 0.54 -18.79
N PRO A 97 13.46 -0.34 -18.13
CA PRO A 97 14.64 0.04 -17.37
C PRO A 97 15.75 0.55 -18.29
N GLY A 98 16.54 1.50 -17.78
CA GLY A 98 17.82 1.86 -18.36
C GLY A 98 18.86 0.74 -18.20
N PRO A 99 20.00 0.81 -18.91
CA PRO A 99 21.07 -0.17 -18.76
C PRO A 99 21.55 -0.31 -17.32
N GLY A 100 21.53 -1.53 -16.78
CA GLY A 100 21.98 -1.83 -15.43
C GLY A 100 20.99 -1.49 -14.32
N GLU A 101 19.79 -1.00 -14.64
CA GLU A 101 18.76 -0.75 -13.62
C GLU A 101 18.06 -2.05 -13.20
N ILE A 102 17.82 -2.19 -11.90
CA ILE A 102 17.08 -3.29 -11.28
C ILE A 102 15.59 -2.94 -11.28
N VAL A 103 14.77 -3.78 -11.90
CA VAL A 103 13.31 -3.57 -11.90
C VAL A 103 12.71 -3.99 -10.57
N LEU A 104 12.02 -3.06 -9.91
CA LEU A 104 11.21 -3.30 -8.71
C LEU A 104 9.73 -3.17 -9.09
N ASN A 105 9.05 -4.31 -9.23
CA ASN A 105 7.62 -4.36 -9.51
C ASN A 105 6.84 -4.19 -8.21
N LEU A 106 5.93 -3.21 -8.19
CA LEU A 106 5.15 -2.85 -7.02
C LEU A 106 3.67 -2.93 -7.38
N GLU A 107 2.85 -3.42 -6.45
CA GLU A 107 1.40 -3.22 -6.50
C GLU A 107 1.04 -2.12 -5.50
N PRO A 108 1.00 -0.84 -5.94
CA PRO A 108 0.48 0.23 -5.11
C PRO A 108 -0.94 -0.13 -4.67
N GLY A 109 -1.14 -0.14 -3.35
CA GLY A 109 -2.44 -0.35 -2.72
C GLY A 109 -2.67 0.71 -1.65
N LEU A 110 -3.36 0.35 -0.58
CA LEU A 110 -3.53 1.26 0.57
C LEU A 110 -2.31 1.34 1.47
N ALA A 111 -1.33 0.45 1.27
CA ALA A 111 -0.06 0.50 1.97
C ALA A 111 0.80 1.64 1.42
N PHE A 112 1.26 2.53 2.31
CA PHE A 112 2.19 3.59 1.98
C PHE A 112 3.53 3.04 1.47
N GLY A 113 4.27 3.83 0.68
CA GLY A 113 5.59 3.44 0.18
C GLY A 113 5.62 3.10 -1.31
N SER A 114 4.79 3.75 -2.12
CA SER A 114 4.78 3.56 -3.58
C SER A 114 6.11 3.89 -4.29
N GLY A 115 7.09 4.46 -3.57
CA GLY A 115 8.40 4.85 -4.11
C GLY A 115 8.42 6.23 -4.76
N TYR A 116 7.25 6.85 -4.95
CA TYR A 116 7.13 8.19 -5.52
C TYR A 116 7.33 9.29 -4.48
N HIS A 117 6.97 9.03 -3.23
CA HIS A 117 7.13 9.98 -2.14
C HIS A 117 8.62 10.32 -1.91
N PRO A 118 8.99 11.59 -1.68
CA PRO A 118 10.38 12.01 -1.52
C PRO A 118 11.17 11.23 -0.47
N THR A 119 10.51 10.83 0.63
CA THR A 119 11.15 10.03 1.69
C THR A 119 11.56 8.64 1.19
N SER A 120 10.68 7.92 0.48
CA SER A 120 10.99 6.62 -0.10
C SER A 120 12.14 6.72 -1.11
N ARG A 121 12.14 7.77 -1.94
CA ARG A 121 13.24 8.02 -2.88
C ARG A 121 14.56 8.18 -2.14
N LEU A 122 14.62 9.07 -1.15
CA LEU A 122 15.85 9.31 -0.38
C LEU A 122 16.34 8.04 0.33
N CYS A 123 15.45 7.23 0.90
CA CYS A 123 15.81 5.94 1.48
C CYS A 123 16.40 4.97 0.46
N LEU A 124 15.89 4.91 -0.77
CA LEU A 124 16.46 4.09 -1.85
C LEU A 124 17.86 4.58 -2.26
N GLN A 125 18.08 5.90 -2.30
CA GLN A 125 19.40 6.47 -2.59
C GLN A 125 20.40 6.07 -1.51
N LEU A 126 20.05 6.27 -0.23
CA LEU A 126 20.89 5.92 0.90
C LEU A 126 21.18 4.42 0.94
N LEU A 127 20.18 3.58 0.68
CA LEU A 127 20.36 2.13 0.60
C LEU A 127 21.38 1.77 -0.48
N ARG A 128 21.30 2.40 -1.66
CA ARG A 128 22.28 2.16 -2.73
C ARG A 128 23.69 2.59 -2.33
N GLU A 129 23.84 3.76 -1.73
CA GLU A 129 25.14 4.26 -1.24
C GLU A 129 25.77 3.32 -0.20
N ILE A 130 24.96 2.76 0.71
CA ILE A 130 25.42 1.76 1.69
C ILE A 130 25.96 0.51 0.96
N TYR A 131 25.24 0.00 -0.04
CA TYR A 131 25.64 -1.20 -0.77
C TYR A 131 26.82 -0.99 -1.75
N GLU A 132 27.18 0.26 -2.03
CA GLU A 132 28.41 0.60 -2.76
C GLU A 132 29.64 0.55 -1.86
N GLN A 133 29.47 0.71 -0.55
CA GLN A 133 30.55 0.72 0.44
C GLN A 133 30.69 -0.62 1.16
N GLU A 134 29.57 -1.29 1.43
CA GLU A 134 29.47 -2.53 2.18
C GLU A 134 28.48 -3.50 1.52
N THR A 135 28.41 -4.74 1.97
CA THR A 135 27.39 -5.72 1.51
C THR A 135 26.69 -6.36 2.71
N PRO A 136 25.74 -5.65 3.34
CA PRO A 136 25.01 -6.18 4.49
C PRO A 136 24.25 -7.46 4.11
N SER A 137 24.44 -8.52 4.88
CA SER A 137 23.73 -9.81 4.67
C SER A 137 22.39 -9.91 5.40
N GLN A 138 22.02 -8.89 6.17
CA GLN A 138 20.77 -8.84 6.92
C GLN A 138 20.27 -7.40 6.96
N VAL A 139 19.01 -7.20 6.58
CA VAL A 139 18.35 -5.89 6.55
C VAL A 139 16.98 -5.99 7.19
N LEU A 140 16.63 -5.01 8.02
CA LEU A 140 15.30 -4.85 8.62
C LEU A 140 14.63 -3.59 8.06
N ASP A 141 13.52 -3.76 7.35
CA ASP A 141 12.65 -2.68 6.89
C ASP A 141 11.49 -2.46 7.87
N LEU A 142 11.69 -1.58 8.85
CA LEU A 142 10.70 -1.32 9.90
C LEU A 142 9.67 -0.28 9.41
N GLY A 143 8.41 -0.70 9.32
CA GLY A 143 7.37 0.12 8.69
C GLY A 143 7.35 -0.03 7.17
N THR A 144 7.63 -1.25 6.69
CA THR A 144 7.90 -1.59 5.28
C THR A 144 6.83 -1.15 4.27
N GLY A 145 5.58 -0.97 4.69
CA GLY A 145 4.51 -0.52 3.81
C GLY A 145 4.35 -1.45 2.60
N THR A 146 4.58 -0.94 1.39
CA THR A 146 4.61 -1.72 0.14
C THR A 146 5.73 -2.76 0.05
N GLY A 147 6.74 -2.70 0.91
CA GLY A 147 7.92 -3.58 0.82
C GLY A 147 9.05 -3.03 -0.02
N ILE A 148 8.96 -1.81 -0.56
CA ILE A 148 9.90 -1.32 -1.58
C ILE A 148 11.37 -1.32 -1.12
N LEU A 149 11.65 -0.95 0.14
CA LEU A 149 13.02 -0.92 0.65
C LEU A 149 13.55 -2.32 0.94
N ALA A 150 12.71 -3.20 1.49
CA ALA A 150 13.04 -4.62 1.65
C ALA A 150 13.33 -5.30 0.30
N LEU A 151 12.52 -5.04 -0.73
CA LEU A 151 12.72 -5.57 -2.08
C LEU A 151 14.00 -5.03 -2.71
N ALA A 152 14.27 -3.74 -2.54
CA ALA A 152 15.52 -3.13 -3.02
C ALA A 152 16.74 -3.75 -2.34
N ALA A 153 16.71 -3.94 -1.01
CA ALA A 153 17.80 -4.56 -0.27
C ALA A 153 18.06 -6.00 -0.72
N LEU A 154 17.00 -6.79 -0.88
CA LEU A 154 17.09 -8.16 -1.41
C LEU A 154 17.71 -8.18 -2.81
N ALA A 155 17.33 -7.24 -3.69
CA ALA A 155 17.87 -7.16 -5.04
C ALA A 155 19.33 -6.70 -5.09
N LEU A 156 19.82 -6.04 -4.04
CA LEU A 156 21.22 -5.66 -3.86
C LEU A 156 22.07 -6.78 -3.23
N GLY A 157 21.44 -7.85 -2.72
CA GLY A 157 22.13 -9.05 -2.23
C GLY A 157 22.14 -9.24 -0.71
N ALA A 158 21.20 -8.62 0.03
CA ALA A 158 20.87 -9.07 1.39
C ALA A 158 20.41 -10.53 1.45
#